data_AF-A0A969JFD7-F1
#
_entry.id   AF-A0A969JFD7-F1
#
_cell.length_a   1.000
_cell.length_b   1.000
_cell.length_c   1.000
_cell.angle_alpha   90.00
_cell.angle_beta   90.00
_cell.angle_gamma   90.00
#
_symmetry.space_group_name_H-M   'P 1'
#
loop_
_entity.id
_entity.type
_entity.pdbx_description
1 polymer ?
#
loop_
_entity_poly.entity_id
_entity_poly.type
_entity_poly.pdbx_seq_one_letter_code
_entity_poly.pdbx_strand_id
1 'polypeptide(L)'
;MSPLDSLRYHRMHLQLGSLGVDPTNGHIKFWVGGTGHKYFQVDHVNVDRQVGSTFKPFVYATAIAEFGISPCTQVHDIAQTIGVNDWFWFRLNLGHLKTQADTLVDT
;
A
#
# COMPACT_ATOMS: atom_id res chain seq x y z
N MET A 1 10.03 37.39 0.07
CA MET A 1 10.13 36.01 -0.45
C MET A 1 9.89 36.07 -1.94
N SER A 2 10.71 35.38 -2.75
CA SER A 2 10.40 35.25 -4.17
C SER A 2 9.24 34.26 -4.36
N PRO A 3 8.45 34.36 -5.44
CA PRO A 3 7.42 33.37 -5.75
C PRO A 3 7.95 31.92 -5.79
N LEU A 4 9.22 31.74 -6.20
CA LEU A 4 9.90 30.45 -6.21
C LEU A 4 10.12 29.90 -4.79
N ASP A 5 10.49 30.75 -3.83
CA ASP A 5 10.71 30.35 -2.44
C ASP A 5 9.39 29.92 -1.79
N SER A 6 8.28 30.58 -2.12
CA SER A 6 6.95 30.20 -1.66
C SER A 6 6.52 28.83 -2.20
N LEU A 7 6.77 28.54 -3.48
CA LEU A 7 6.45 27.23 -4.06
C LEU A 7 7.28 26.10 -3.44
N ARG A 8 8.58 26.33 -3.23
CA ARG A 8 9.46 25.38 -2.55
C ARG A 8 8.96 25.10 -1.13
N TYR A 9 8.61 26.15 -0.39
CA TYR A 9 8.04 26.04 0.94
C TYR A 9 6.75 25.20 0.97
N HIS A 10 5.80 25.45 0.08
CA HIS A 10 4.56 24.67 0.01
C HIS A 10 4.81 23.20 -0.35
N ARG A 11 5.80 22.88 -1.19
CA ARG A 11 6.16 21.49 -1.53
C ARG A 11 6.86 20.72 -0.41
N MET A 12 7.44 21.39 0.58
CA MET A 12 8.06 20.71 1.73
C MET A 12 7.04 20.15 2.74
N HIS A 13 5.76 20.51 2.61
CA HIS A 13 4.72 20.05 3.52
C HIS A 13 4.24 18.66 3.12
N LEU A 14 4.36 17.69 4.03
CA LEU A 14 3.75 16.38 3.86
C LEU A 14 2.22 16.52 3.86
N GLN A 15 1.60 15.97 2.83
CA GLN A 15 0.16 15.91 2.70
C GLN A 15 -0.34 14.49 2.99
N LEU A 16 -1.47 14.38 3.69
CA LEU A 16 -2.08 13.12 4.05
C LEU A 16 -3.57 13.12 3.71
N GLY A 17 -4.09 11.97 3.29
CA GLY A 17 -5.51 11.71 3.17
C GLY A 17 -5.91 10.62 4.15
N SER A 18 -7.05 10.76 4.81
CA SER A 18 -7.58 9.74 5.72
C SER A 18 -9.09 9.61 5.55
N LEU A 19 -9.56 8.38 5.50
CA LEU A 19 -10.95 8.01 5.26
C LEU A 19 -11.34 6.90 6.21
N GLY A 20 -12.51 7.02 6.83
CA GLY A 20 -13.12 5.97 7.64
C GLY A 20 -14.47 5.58 7.07
N VAL A 21 -14.67 4.29 6.87
CA VAL A 21 -15.90 3.72 6.31
C VAL A 21 -16.40 2.60 7.21
N ASP A 22 -17.70 2.45 7.33
CA ASP A 22 -18.33 1.27 7.93
C ASP A 22 -18.26 0.08 6.95
N PRO A 23 -17.63 -1.04 7.33
CA PRO A 23 -17.45 -2.18 6.43
C PRO A 23 -18.76 -2.91 6.09
N THR A 24 -19.83 -2.73 6.87
CA THR A 24 -21.09 -3.47 6.68
C THR A 24 -22.04 -2.79 5.70
N ASN A 25 -22.11 -1.46 5.72
CA ASN A 25 -23.06 -0.66 4.95
C ASN A 25 -22.39 0.35 3.99
N GLY A 26 -21.08 0.55 4.11
CA GLY A 26 -20.32 1.46 3.25
C GLY A 26 -20.46 2.94 3.60
N HIS A 27 -21.08 3.30 4.73
CA HIS A 27 -21.23 4.70 5.14
C HIS A 27 -19.90 5.31 5.58
N ILE A 28 -19.65 6.54 5.11
CA ILE A 28 -18.47 7.32 5.48
C ILE A 28 -18.65 7.85 6.91
N LYS A 29 -17.73 7.48 7.80
CA LYS A 29 -17.68 7.96 9.19
C LYS A 29 -16.87 9.25 9.30
N PHE A 30 -15.78 9.36 8.55
CA PHE A 30 -14.97 10.57 8.47
C PHE A 30 -14.25 10.65 7.12
N TRP A 31 -14.03 11.87 6.64
CA TRP A 31 -13.31 12.17 5.39
C TRP A 31 -12.36 13.34 5.60
N VAL A 32 -11.05 13.11 5.48
CA VAL A 32 -10.00 14.12 5.68
C VAL A 32 -9.09 14.13 4.44
N GLY A 33 -9.27 15.15 3.59
CA GLY A 33 -8.55 15.27 2.32
C GLY A 33 -7.17 15.92 2.37
N GLY A 34 -6.73 16.44 3.53
CA GLY A 34 -5.46 17.16 3.65
C GLY A 34 -5.34 17.95 4.94
N THR A 35 -4.15 18.48 5.20
CA THR A 35 -3.81 19.24 6.42
C THR A 35 -4.35 20.68 6.42
N GLY A 36 -4.87 21.19 5.30
CA GLY A 36 -5.49 22.52 5.26
C GLY A 36 -6.08 22.92 3.91
N HIS A 37 -7.41 22.97 3.82
CA HIS A 37 -8.15 23.26 2.57
C HIS A 37 -7.90 24.67 2.01
N LYS A 38 -7.63 25.67 2.87
CA LYS A 38 -7.40 27.06 2.45
C LYS A 38 -6.18 27.22 1.53
N TYR A 39 -5.12 26.44 1.77
CA TYR A 39 -3.85 26.54 1.06
C TYR A 39 -3.58 25.32 0.17
N PHE A 40 -4.13 24.16 0.51
CA PHE A 40 -4.02 22.92 -0.25
C PHE A 40 -5.43 22.41 -0.59
N GLN A 41 -5.88 22.72 -1.81
CA GLN A 41 -7.24 22.38 -2.27
C GLN A 41 -7.36 20.96 -2.83
N VAL A 42 -6.24 20.26 -2.99
CA VAL A 42 -6.23 18.88 -3.50
C VAL A 42 -6.68 17.93 -2.41
N ASP A 43 -7.74 17.18 -2.70
CA ASP A 43 -8.22 16.10 -1.84
C ASP A 43 -7.39 14.82 -2.06
N HIS A 44 -6.59 14.47 -1.05
CA HIS A 44 -5.68 13.34 -1.10
C HIS A 44 -6.36 11.98 -0.97
N VAL A 45 -7.65 11.93 -0.64
CA VAL A 45 -8.47 10.70 -0.61
C VAL A 45 -8.86 10.26 -2.04
N ASN A 46 -9.02 11.20 -2.96
CA ASN A 46 -9.47 10.95 -4.35
C ASN A 46 -8.32 10.87 -5.38
N VAL A 47 -7.06 10.75 -4.93
CA VAL A 47 -5.89 10.75 -5.82
C VAL A 47 -5.31 9.34 -5.94
N ASP A 48 -4.98 8.93 -7.17
CA ASP A 48 -4.34 7.66 -7.45
C ASP A 48 -2.90 7.61 -6.92
N ARG A 49 -2.59 6.60 -6.12
CA ARG A 49 -1.23 6.31 -5.62
C ARG A 49 -0.95 4.82 -5.64
N GLN A 50 0.34 4.49 -5.76
CA GLN A 50 0.79 3.12 -5.52
C GLN A 50 0.54 2.75 -4.05
N VAL A 51 -0.27 1.73 -3.82
CA VAL A 51 -0.64 1.24 -2.48
C VAL A 51 0.52 0.51 -1.78
N GLY A 52 1.38 -0.15 -2.56
CA GLY A 52 2.51 -0.92 -2.05
C GLY A 52 2.05 -2.19 -1.31
N SER A 53 2.70 -2.50 -0.19
CA SER A 53 2.47 -3.73 0.59
C SER A 53 1.04 -3.88 1.15
N THR A 54 0.24 -2.82 1.18
CA THR A 54 -1.18 -2.91 1.61
C THR A 54 -2.05 -3.68 0.61
N PHE A 55 -1.55 -3.98 -0.60
CA PHE A 55 -2.22 -4.87 -1.55
C PHE A 55 -2.09 -6.36 -1.21
N LYS A 56 -1.09 -6.75 -0.41
CA LYS A 56 -0.80 -8.17 -0.10
C LYS A 56 -2.00 -8.98 0.41
N PRO A 57 -2.91 -8.44 1.26
CA PRO A 57 -4.07 -9.20 1.72
C PRO A 57 -4.95 -9.73 0.58
N PHE A 58 -5.05 -9.02 -0.56
CA PHE A 58 -5.80 -9.51 -1.72
C PHE A 58 -5.12 -10.71 -2.38
N VAL A 59 -3.79 -10.68 -2.50
CA VAL A 59 -3.00 -11.80 -3.05
C VAL A 59 -3.09 -13.03 -2.15
N TYR A 60 -3.04 -12.84 -0.83
CA TYR A 60 -3.20 -13.96 0.11
C TYR A 60 -4.64 -14.47 0.17
N ALA A 61 -5.63 -13.58 0.07
CA ALA A 61 -7.04 -13.98 0.02
C ALA A 61 -7.33 -14.84 -1.22
N THR A 62 -6.77 -14.50 -2.40
CA THR A 62 -6.94 -15.34 -3.61
C THR A 62 -6.23 -16.68 -3.47
N ALA A 63 -5.04 -16.73 -2.88
CA ALA A 63 -4.34 -17.98 -2.58
C ALA A 63 -5.19 -18.94 -1.72
N ILE A 64 -5.89 -18.43 -0.72
CA ILE A 64 -6.72 -19.22 0.19
C ILE A 64 -8.08 -19.57 -0.44
N ALA A 65 -8.77 -18.58 -0.99
CA ALA A 65 -10.15 -18.74 -1.46
C ALA A 65 -10.26 -19.45 -2.82
N GLU A 66 -9.40 -19.11 -3.78
CA GLU A 66 -9.48 -19.63 -5.15
C GLU A 66 -8.60 -20.87 -5.34
N PHE A 67 -7.42 -20.89 -4.73
CA PHE A 67 -6.45 -21.99 -4.86
C PHE A 67 -6.48 -22.98 -3.69
N GLY A 68 -7.31 -22.74 -2.66
CA GLY A 68 -7.48 -23.64 -1.53
C GLY A 68 -6.22 -23.84 -0.68
N ILE A 69 -5.26 -22.91 -0.74
CA ILE A 69 -4.00 -23.04 -0.01
C ILE A 69 -4.27 -22.74 1.47
N SER A 70 -3.84 -23.65 2.35
CA SER A 70 -4.00 -23.45 3.79
C SER A 70 -3.17 -22.25 4.27
N PRO A 71 -3.69 -21.39 5.17
CA PRO A 71 -2.93 -20.30 5.76
C PRO A 71 -1.64 -20.75 6.46
N CYS A 72 -1.61 -22.01 6.93
CA CYS A 72 -0.46 -22.61 7.59
C CYS A 72 0.57 -23.20 6.62
N THR A 73 0.32 -23.17 5.32
CA THR A 73 1.28 -23.65 4.33
C THR A 73 2.52 -22.76 4.37
N GLN A 74 3.67 -23.41 4.49
CA GLN A 74 4.97 -22.75 4.50
C GLN A 74 5.36 -22.32 3.09
N VAL A 75 5.85 -21.09 2.98
CA VAL A 75 6.35 -20.51 1.73
C VAL A 75 7.80 -20.08 1.94
N HIS A 76 8.61 -20.24 0.91
CA HIS A 76 10.00 -19.85 0.95
C HIS A 76 10.12 -18.32 0.84
N ASP A 77 10.54 -17.68 1.93
CA ASP A 77 10.88 -16.27 1.90
C ASP A 77 12.36 -16.09 1.54
N ILE A 78 12.68 -16.19 0.26
CA ILE A 78 14.04 -16.05 -0.27
C ILE A 78 14.10 -15.05 -1.42
N ALA A 79 15.27 -14.46 -1.67
CA ALA A 79 15.46 -13.60 -2.82
C ALA A 79 15.30 -14.39 -4.13
N GLN A 80 14.25 -14.06 -4.88
CA GLN A 80 13.96 -14.66 -6.19
C GLN A 80 14.45 -13.72 -7.30
N THR A 81 14.99 -14.29 -8.37
CA THR A 81 15.26 -13.56 -9.63
C THR A 81 14.13 -13.85 -10.59
N ILE A 82 13.45 -12.80 -11.05
CA ILE A 82 12.34 -12.89 -12.00
C ILE A 82 12.89 -12.43 -13.36
N GLY A 83 12.70 -13.22 -14.42
CA GLY A 83 13.16 -12.87 -15.75
C GLY A 83 12.39 -11.68 -16.34
N VAL A 84 13.02 -10.91 -17.24
CA VAL A 84 12.39 -9.72 -17.87
C VAL A 84 11.16 -10.07 -18.73
N ASN A 85 10.99 -11.34 -19.09
CA ASN A 85 9.82 -11.85 -19.82
C ASN A 85 8.92 -12.76 -18.98
N ASP A 86 9.18 -12.88 -17.67
CA ASP A 86 8.21 -13.50 -16.77
C ASP A 86 7.06 -12.50 -16.53
N TRP A 87 5.84 -12.96 -16.76
CA TRP A 87 4.60 -12.20 -16.61
C TRP A 87 4.27 -11.86 -15.14
N PHE A 88 5.05 -12.37 -14.19
CA PHE A 88 4.87 -12.20 -12.74
C PHE A 88 5.90 -11.23 -12.16
N TRP A 89 5.72 -9.92 -12.35
CA TRP A 89 6.56 -8.91 -11.69
C TRP A 89 6.00 -8.49 -10.33
N PHE A 90 6.40 -9.19 -9.25
CA PHE A 90 6.29 -8.67 -7.88
C PHE A 90 7.56 -8.94 -7.08
N ARG A 91 8.29 -7.88 -6.71
CA ARG A 91 9.42 -7.94 -5.77
C ARG A 91 8.88 -7.74 -4.35
N LEU A 92 8.88 -8.80 -3.55
CA LEU A 92 8.43 -8.80 -2.17
C LEU A 92 9.61 -9.07 -1.24
N ASN A 93 10.45 -8.06 -1.01
CA ASN A 93 11.08 -7.81 0.31
C ASN A 93 12.00 -6.59 0.27
N LEU A 94 11.78 -5.66 1.23
CA LEU A 94 12.66 -4.53 1.53
C LEU A 94 13.60 -4.83 2.72
N GLY A 95 13.48 -6.02 3.33
CA GLY A 95 14.25 -6.47 4.49
C GLY A 95 15.43 -7.37 4.13
N HIS A 96 16.40 -7.44 5.06
CA HIS A 96 17.53 -8.37 5.04
C HIS A 96 17.08 -9.79 4.66
N LEU A 97 17.88 -10.48 3.84
CA LEU A 97 17.65 -11.86 3.39
C LEU A 97 17.25 -12.75 4.57
N LYS A 98 15.96 -13.09 4.68
CA LYS A 98 15.54 -14.21 5.50
C LYS A 98 15.85 -15.50 4.73
N THR A 99 16.28 -16.53 5.45
CA THR A 99 16.55 -17.87 4.91
C THR A 99 15.61 -18.90 5.55
N GLN A 100 14.42 -18.46 5.98
CA GLN A 100 13.48 -19.27 6.74
C GLN A 100 12.17 -19.46 5.98
N ALA A 101 11.52 -20.60 6.21
CA ALA A 101 10.18 -20.86 5.74
C ALA A 101 9.19 -20.11 6.63
N ASP A 102 8.51 -19.10 6.08
CA ASP A 102 7.49 -18.31 6.76
C ASP A 102 6.09 -18.83 6.37
N THR A 103 5.09 -18.65 7.22
CA THR A 103 3.72 -19.07 6.89
C THR A 103 3.06 -18.07 5.93
N LEU A 104 2.06 -18.52 5.15
CA LEU A 104 1.34 -17.66 4.19
C LEU A 104 0.71 -16.43 4.83
N VAL A 105 0.23 -16.58 6.05
CA VAL A 105 -0.29 -15.49 6.87
C VAL A 105 0.55 -15.44 8.14
N ASP A 106 1.79 -15.00 8.00
CA ASP A 106 2.61 -14.66 9.15
C ASP A 106 1.99 -13.40 9.80
N THR A 107 1.28 -13.61 10.90
CA THR A 107 0.73 -12.54 11.76
C THR A 107 1.82 -11.84 12.54
#